data_AF-A0A372Q4Q7-F1
#
_entry.id   AF-A0A372Q4Q7-F1
#
_cell.length_a   1.000
_cell.length_b   1.000
_cell.length_c   1.000
_cell.angle_alpha   90.00
_cell.angle_beta   90.00
_cell.angle_gamma   90.00
#
_symmetry.space_group_name_H-M   'P 1'
#
loop_
_entity.id
_entity.type
_entity.pdbx_description
1 polymer ?
#
loop_
_entity_poly.entity_id
_entity_poly.type
_entity_poly.pdbx_seq_one_letter_code
_entity_poly.pdbx_strand_id
1 'polypeptide(L)'
;MADIEEIIDLYAEIPTFHPDYKPIIDKMPPSLVKRAFDQLLNIKRNPVLPEEITEKSDRIEQYLRHKLIVYEQAKIQRAFVYSMDTGMQTENSSFSDKAIQTDSLDKETQTEGIDFLEQIKKANILLTDAISILSNI
;
A
#
# COMPACT_ATOMS: atom_id res chain seq x y z
N MET A 1 -23.71 6.36 10.06
CA MET A 1 -24.08 5.64 8.81
C MET A 1 -23.07 6.11 7.80
N ALA A 2 -21.97 5.37 7.61
CA ALA A 2 -20.98 5.71 6.60
C ALA A 2 -21.55 5.30 5.23
N ASP A 3 -22.15 6.30 4.59
CA ASP A 3 -21.74 6.79 3.26
C ASP A 3 -21.68 5.75 2.15
N ILE A 4 -22.86 5.33 1.69
CA ILE A 4 -23.03 4.86 0.30
C ILE A 4 -22.42 5.87 -0.68
N GLU A 5 -22.42 7.17 -0.34
CA GLU A 5 -21.73 8.22 -1.10
C GLU A 5 -20.20 8.05 -1.12
N GLU A 6 -19.55 7.60 -0.02
CA GLU A 6 -18.11 7.34 0.03
C GLU A 6 -17.72 6.10 -0.82
N ILE A 7 -18.61 5.10 -0.87
CA ILE A 7 -18.47 3.96 -1.78
C ILE A 7 -18.68 4.40 -3.22
N ILE A 8 -19.68 5.24 -3.49
CA ILE A 8 -19.94 5.77 -4.83
C ILE A 8 -18.76 6.61 -5.29
N ASP A 9 -18.18 7.50 -4.48
CA ASP A 9 -16.99 8.29 -4.83
C ASP A 9 -15.74 7.43 -5.09
N LEU A 10 -15.63 6.25 -4.46
CA LEU A 10 -14.59 5.27 -4.77
C LEU A 10 -14.75 4.66 -6.18
N TYR A 11 -15.97 4.67 -6.74
CA TYR A 11 -16.33 4.13 -8.06
C TYR A 11 -16.80 5.20 -9.07
N ALA A 12 -16.97 6.46 -8.67
CA ALA A 12 -17.69 7.49 -9.44
C ALA A 12 -16.93 7.96 -10.67
N GLU A 13 -15.62 7.73 -10.76
CA GLU A 13 -14.89 7.97 -11.99
C GLU A 13 -13.66 7.06 -12.03
N ILE A 14 -13.87 5.81 -12.45
CA ILE A 14 -12.73 4.97 -12.86
C ILE A 14 -12.06 5.73 -14.00
N PRO A 15 -10.80 6.15 -13.83
CA PRO A 15 -10.18 6.98 -14.84
C PRO A 15 -10.11 6.23 -16.15
N THR A 16 -10.61 6.86 -17.22
CA THR A 16 -10.71 6.21 -18.52
C THR A 16 -9.36 6.25 -19.21
N PHE A 17 -8.74 5.08 -19.31
CA PHE A 17 -7.47 4.84 -20.02
C PHE A 17 -7.74 4.15 -21.36
N HIS A 18 -6.84 4.33 -22.33
CA HIS A 18 -6.86 3.53 -23.56
C HIS A 18 -6.87 2.01 -23.23
N PRO A 19 -7.68 1.18 -23.93
CA PRO A 19 -7.87 -0.23 -23.61
C PRO A 19 -6.57 -1.06 -23.63
N ASP A 20 -5.57 -0.70 -24.44
CA ASP A 20 -4.27 -1.37 -24.46
C ASP A 20 -3.53 -1.34 -23.10
N TYR A 21 -3.86 -0.40 -22.22
CA TYR A 21 -3.27 -0.33 -20.88
C TYR A 21 -3.96 -1.24 -19.88
N LYS A 22 -5.12 -1.81 -20.21
CA LYS A 22 -5.90 -2.69 -19.33
C LYS A 22 -5.08 -3.83 -18.70
N PRO A 23 -4.18 -4.53 -19.43
CA PRO A 23 -3.35 -5.59 -18.85
C PRO A 23 -2.37 -5.11 -17.76
N ILE A 24 -2.04 -3.81 -17.74
CA ILE A 24 -1.19 -3.18 -16.73
C ILE A 24 -2.06 -2.67 -15.58
N ILE A 25 -3.16 -1.99 -15.90
CA ILE A 25 -4.08 -1.39 -14.93
C ILE A 25 -4.77 -2.44 -14.06
N ASP A 26 -5.22 -3.56 -14.64
CA ASP A 26 -5.87 -4.65 -13.91
C ASP A 26 -4.97 -5.28 -12.82
N LYS A 27 -3.65 -5.06 -12.89
CA LYS A 27 -2.67 -5.56 -11.91
C LYS A 27 -2.42 -4.57 -10.77
N MET A 28 -2.93 -3.36 -10.86
CA MET A 28 -2.76 -2.31 -9.85
C MET A 28 -4.02 -2.18 -8.98
N PRO A 29 -3.88 -1.85 -7.68
CA PRO A 29 -5.04 -1.54 -6.86
C PRO A 29 -5.73 -0.25 -7.36
N PRO A 30 -7.07 -0.13 -7.26
CA PRO A 30 -7.81 1.04 -7.79
C PRO A 30 -7.30 2.39 -7.30
N SER A 31 -6.87 2.48 -6.03
CA SER A 31 -6.30 3.70 -5.46
C SER A 31 -5.00 4.13 -6.13
N LEU A 32 -4.17 3.18 -6.58
CA LEU A 32 -2.95 3.47 -7.33
C LEU A 32 -3.28 3.92 -8.76
N VAL A 33 -4.31 3.32 -9.38
CA VAL A 33 -4.79 3.72 -10.70
C VAL A 33 -5.29 5.16 -10.69
N LYS A 34 -6.15 5.51 -9.72
CA LYS A 34 -6.65 6.89 -9.54
C LYS A 34 -5.50 7.87 -9.33
N ARG A 35 -4.56 7.55 -8.42
CA ARG A 35 -3.39 8.39 -8.16
C ARG A 35 -2.50 8.54 -9.40
N ALA A 36 -2.30 7.49 -10.18
CA ALA A 36 -1.50 7.54 -11.40
C ALA A 36 -2.14 8.44 -12.45
N PHE A 37 -3.46 8.38 -12.62
CA PHE A 37 -4.22 9.28 -13.47
C PHE A 37 -4.10 10.73 -13.04
N ASP A 38 -4.39 11.02 -11.76
CA ASP A 38 -4.28 12.37 -11.19
C ASP A 38 -2.86 12.93 -11.37
N GLN A 39 -1.83 12.10 -11.26
CA GLN A 39 -0.43 12.50 -11.46
C GLN A 39 -0.07 12.77 -12.93
N LEU A 40 -0.64 12.02 -13.88
CA LEU A 40 -0.42 12.26 -15.32
C LEU A 40 -1.01 13.61 -15.74
N LEU A 41 -2.20 13.95 -15.25
CA LEU A 41 -2.87 15.22 -15.53
C LEU A 41 -2.16 16.41 -14.87
N ASN A 42 -1.63 16.22 -13.66
CA ASN A 42 -1.10 17.32 -12.85
C ASN A 42 0.45 17.38 -12.81
N ILE A 43 1.15 16.66 -13.68
CA ILE A 43 2.62 16.71 -13.70
C ILE A 43 3.10 18.10 -14.13
N LYS A 44 3.94 18.72 -13.29
CA LYS A 44 4.42 20.11 -13.51
C LYS A 44 5.14 20.33 -14.84
N ARG A 45 5.79 19.29 -15.36
CA ARG A 45 6.49 19.32 -16.65
C ARG A 45 5.74 18.41 -17.61
N ASN A 46 5.11 19.03 -18.59
CA ASN A 46 4.37 18.35 -19.66
C ASN A 46 3.20 17.49 -19.13
N PRO A 47 2.14 18.13 -18.59
CA PRO A 47 0.90 17.44 -18.23
C PRO A 47 0.37 16.69 -19.44
N VAL A 48 -0.09 15.46 -19.21
CA VAL A 48 -0.80 14.70 -20.23
C VAL A 48 -2.22 15.25 -20.27
N LEU A 49 -2.73 15.55 -21.46
CA LEU A 49 -4.11 15.99 -21.63
C LEU A 49 -5.06 14.80 -21.42
N PRO A 50 -6.30 15.02 -20.93
CA PRO A 50 -7.28 13.95 -20.77
C PRO A 50 -7.49 13.13 -22.06
N GLU A 51 -7.49 13.79 -23.22
CA GLU A 51 -7.65 13.14 -24.53
C GLU A 51 -6.48 12.20 -24.83
N GLU A 52 -5.25 12.61 -24.52
CA GLU A 52 -4.05 11.80 -24.74
C GLU A 52 -4.02 10.53 -23.89
N ILE A 53 -4.68 10.52 -22.73
CA ILE A 53 -4.80 9.32 -21.87
C ILE A 53 -5.68 8.25 -22.50
N THR A 54 -6.66 8.69 -23.28
CA THR A 54 -7.55 7.80 -24.04
C THR A 54 -6.94 7.34 -25.36
N GLU A 55 -5.80 7.90 -25.75
CA GLU A 55 -5.03 7.51 -26.94
C GLU A 55 -3.84 6.60 -26.58
N LYS A 56 -3.33 5.90 -27.60
CA LYS A 56 -2.14 5.06 -27.45
C LYS A 56 -0.88 5.92 -27.46
N SER A 57 -0.09 5.80 -26.39
CA SER A 57 1.10 6.60 -26.11
C SER A 57 2.11 5.77 -25.33
N ASP A 58 3.28 5.54 -25.93
CA ASP A 58 4.37 4.78 -25.32
C ASP A 58 4.82 5.40 -23.98
N ARG A 59 4.74 6.73 -23.87
CA ARG A 59 5.08 7.47 -22.64
C ARG A 59 4.15 7.09 -21.50
N ILE A 60 2.85 7.02 -21.76
CA ILE A 60 1.82 6.68 -20.76
C ILE A 60 1.97 5.20 -20.38
N GLU A 61 2.17 4.33 -21.36
CA GLU A 61 2.41 2.91 -21.11
C GLU A 61 3.63 2.68 -20.22
N GLN A 62 4.77 3.29 -20.56
CA GLN A 62 6.02 3.16 -19.81
C GLN A 62 5.87 3.70 -18.38
N TYR A 63 5.16 4.82 -18.21
CA TYR A 63 4.84 5.36 -16.89
C TYR A 63 4.02 4.38 -16.06
N LEU A 64 2.95 3.80 -16.61
CA LEU A 64 2.10 2.84 -15.91
C LEU A 64 2.87 1.56 -15.55
N ARG A 65 3.73 1.07 -16.45
CA ARG A 65 4.61 -0.09 -16.15
C ARG A 65 5.55 0.22 -14.99
N HIS A 66 6.14 1.41 -14.97
CA HIS A 66 7.01 1.82 -13.87
C HIS A 66 6.24 1.88 -12.53
N LYS A 67 5.02 2.41 -12.53
CA LYS A 67 4.16 2.43 -11.33
C LYS A 67 3.85 1.02 -10.81
N LEU A 68 3.52 0.09 -11.70
CA LEU A 68 3.28 -1.29 -11.33
C LEU A 68 4.53 -1.96 -10.74
N ILE A 69 5.70 -1.76 -11.34
CA ILE A 69 6.96 -2.30 -10.83
C ILE A 69 7.26 -1.81 -9.42
N VAL A 70 7.15 -0.49 -9.18
CA VAL A 70 7.39 0.10 -7.85
C VAL A 70 6.40 -0.43 -6.82
N TYR A 71 5.13 -0.60 -7.21
CA TYR A 71 4.11 -1.16 -6.33
C TYR A 71 4.42 -2.60 -5.92
N GLU A 72 4.76 -3.47 -6.87
CA GLU A 72 5.10 -4.87 -6.58
C GLU A 72 6.37 -4.97 -5.72
N GLN A 73 7.38 -4.16 -5.99
CA GLN A 73 8.59 -4.09 -5.16
C GLN A 73 8.27 -3.68 -3.72
N ALA A 74 7.46 -2.65 -3.52
CA ALA A 74 7.04 -2.19 -2.19
C ALA A 74 6.16 -3.21 -1.46
N LYS A 75 5.38 -4.01 -2.20
CA LYS A 75 4.57 -5.10 -1.66
C LYS A 75 5.44 -6.25 -1.17
N ILE A 76 6.45 -6.65 -1.94
CA ILE A 76 7.43 -7.68 -1.58
C ILE A 76 8.23 -7.25 -0.33
N GLN A 77 8.72 -6.01 -0.30
CA GLN A 77 9.47 -5.49 0.85
C GLN A 77 8.62 -5.47 2.13
N ARG A 78 7.36 -5.01 2.04
CA ARG A 78 6.45 -5.05 3.18
C ARG A 78 6.23 -6.48 3.66
N ALA A 79 5.96 -7.41 2.75
CA ALA A 79 5.79 -8.82 3.11
C ALA A 79 7.04 -9.38 3.83
N PHE A 80 8.25 -9.03 3.36
CA PHE A 80 9.49 -9.43 4.01
C PHE A 80 9.65 -8.83 5.42
N VAL A 81 9.40 -7.53 5.60
CA VAL A 81 9.46 -6.85 6.89
C VAL A 81 8.47 -7.46 7.88
N TYR A 82 7.21 -7.67 7.46
CA TYR A 82 6.22 -8.33 8.30
C TYR A 82 6.64 -9.77 8.64
N SER A 83 7.26 -10.51 7.72
CA SER A 83 7.76 -11.87 8.00
C SER A 83 8.84 -11.88 9.08
N MET A 84 9.72 -10.88 9.13
CA MET A 84 10.75 -10.77 10.17
C MET A 84 10.18 -10.38 11.54
N ASP A 85 9.17 -9.50 11.55
CA ASP A 85 8.53 -9.04 12.79
C ASP A 85 7.58 -10.09 13.41
N THR A 86 7.06 -11.02 12.58
CA THR A 86 6.16 -12.09 13.04
C THR A 86 6.90 -13.35 13.53
N GLY A 87 8.23 -13.32 13.66
CA GLY A 87 9.01 -14.47 14.15
C GLY A 87 8.98 -15.70 13.23
N MET A 88 8.62 -15.54 11.96
CA MET A 88 8.62 -16.64 10.99
C MET A 88 10.07 -16.90 10.55
N GLN A 89 10.71 -17.85 11.22
CA GLN A 89 11.94 -18.45 10.74
C GLN A 89 11.68 -19.18 9.42
N THR A 90 11.93 -18.51 8.30
CA THR A 90 12.32 -19.23 7.08
C THR A 90 13.81 -19.52 7.18
N GLU A 91 14.15 -20.64 7.82
CA GLU A 91 15.14 -21.54 7.24
C GLU A 91 14.73 -21.68 5.76
N ASN A 92 15.47 -21.19 4.76
CA ASN A 92 16.88 -21.36 4.46
C ASN A 92 17.24 -20.51 3.23
N SER A 93 18.20 -19.59 3.34
CA SER A 93 19.21 -19.35 2.29
C SER A 93 20.38 -18.55 2.88
N SER A 94 21.49 -19.26 3.09
CA SER A 94 22.83 -18.74 3.32
C SER A 94 23.17 -17.61 2.33
N PHE A 95 23.51 -16.43 2.83
CA PHE A 95 24.58 -15.60 2.26
C PHE A 95 25.28 -14.82 3.38
N SER A 96 26.45 -15.36 3.73
CA SER A 96 27.59 -14.86 4.49
C SER A 96 27.68 -13.37 4.87
N ASP A 97 27.86 -13.17 6.17
CA ASP A 97 28.81 -12.27 6.84
C ASP A 97 29.40 -11.08 6.07
N LYS A 98 29.00 -9.87 6.50
CA LYS A 98 29.98 -8.80 6.72
C LYS A 98 29.53 -7.88 7.85
N ALA A 99 30.26 -7.98 8.95
CA ALA A 99 30.11 -7.19 10.16
C ALA A 99 30.19 -5.68 9.91
N ILE A 100 29.29 -4.93 10.53
CA ILE A 100 29.56 -3.56 10.96
C ILE A 100 29.20 -3.48 12.44
N GLN A 101 30.25 -3.55 13.29
CA GLN A 101 30.19 -3.01 14.64
C GLN A 101 30.10 -1.49 14.53
N THR A 102 29.09 -0.90 15.16
CA THR A 102 29.20 0.46 15.69
C THR A 102 28.64 0.45 17.10
N ASP A 103 29.56 0.51 18.05
CA ASP A 103 29.28 0.82 19.44
C ASP A 103 28.73 2.24 19.60
N SER A 104 27.88 2.37 20.62
CA SER A 104 27.65 3.59 21.41
C SER A 104 26.76 4.69 20.80
N LEU A 105 25.61 4.93 21.42
CA LEU A 105 25.51 5.91 22.51
C LEU A 105 24.05 5.98 23.01
N ASP A 106 23.86 5.62 24.28
CA ASP A 106 22.62 5.85 25.03
C ASP A 106 22.18 7.31 24.93
N LYS A 107 20.94 7.52 24.47
CA LYS A 107 20.08 8.60 24.97
C LYS A 107 18.64 8.11 25.05
N GLU A 108 18.27 7.70 26.25
CA GLU A 108 16.88 7.67 26.71
C GLU A 108 16.19 8.99 26.30
N THR A 109 15.15 8.87 25.49
CA THR A 109 14.08 9.86 25.47
C THR A 109 12.83 9.10 25.90
N GLN A 110 12.47 9.25 27.17
CA GLN A 110 11.14 8.89 27.65
C GLN A 110 10.13 9.67 26.80
N THR A 111 9.50 8.96 25.89
CA THR A 111 8.22 9.37 25.34
C THR A 111 7.30 8.27 25.81
N GLU A 112 6.25 8.62 26.54
CA GLU A 112 5.11 7.72 26.79
C GLU A 112 4.50 7.37 25.43
N GLY A 113 5.15 6.42 24.75
CA GLY A 113 4.73 5.85 23.51
C GLY A 113 3.52 5.03 23.85
N ILE A 114 2.34 5.61 23.65
CA ILE A 114 1.09 4.90 23.74
C ILE A 114 1.22 3.74 22.77
N ASP A 115 1.40 2.52 23.30
CA ASP A 115 1.61 1.33 22.50
C ASP A 115 0.32 1.04 21.72
N PHE A 116 0.23 1.60 20.52
CA PHE A 116 -0.91 1.44 19.61
C PHE A 116 -1.21 -0.05 19.37
N LEU A 117 -0.18 -0.91 19.42
CA LEU A 117 -0.35 -2.35 19.30
C LEU A 117 -1.07 -2.94 20.50
N GLU A 118 -0.76 -2.49 21.72
CA GLU A 118 -1.45 -2.90 22.94
C GLU A 118 -2.91 -2.45 22.95
N GLN A 119 -3.20 -1.24 22.46
CA GLN A 119 -4.57 -0.74 22.35
C GLN A 119 -5.38 -1.52 21.30
N ILE A 120 -4.81 -1.84 20.15
CA ILE A 120 -5.47 -2.65 19.12
C ILE A 120 -5.77 -4.06 19.66
N LYS A 121 -4.84 -4.65 20.42
CA LYS A 121 -5.06 -5.95 21.08
C LYS A 121 -6.22 -5.89 22.08
N LYS A 122 -6.25 -4.86 22.94
CA LYS A 122 -7.35 -4.65 23.91
C LYS A 122 -8.70 -4.46 23.21
N ALA A 123 -8.75 -3.69 22.12
CA ALA A 123 -9.96 -3.45 21.35
C ALA A 123 -10.49 -4.74 20.70
N ASN A 124 -9.61 -5.59 20.15
CA ASN A 124 -10.00 -6.86 19.54
C ASN A 124 -10.53 -7.88 20.56
N ILE A 125 -9.95 -7.91 21.77
CA ILE A 125 -10.45 -8.77 22.86
C ILE A 125 -11.87 -8.35 23.26
N LEU A 126 -12.10 -7.05 23.49
CA LEU A 126 -13.42 -6.51 23.83
C LEU A 126 -14.47 -6.79 22.74
N LEU A 127 -14.09 -6.67 21.47
CA LEU A 127 -15.00 -6.96 20.35
C LEU A 127 -15.37 -8.45 20.31
N THR A 128 -14.40 -9.32 20.57
CA THR A 128 -14.59 -10.77 20.57
C THR A 128 -15.49 -11.22 21.73
N ASP A 129 -15.30 -10.66 22.92
CA ASP A 129 -16.16 -10.93 24.08
C ASP A 129 -17.60 -10.45 23.85
N ALA A 130 -17.78 -9.26 23.26
CA ALA A 130 -19.10 -8.74 22.92
C ALA A 130 -19.84 -9.63 21.90
N ILE A 131 -19.14 -10.14 20.89
CA ILE A 131 -19.70 -11.08 19.90
C ILE A 131 -20.07 -12.41 20.56
N SER A 132 -19.23 -12.91 21.47
CA SER A 132 -19.50 -14.15 22.23
C SER A 132 -20.73 -14.04 23.12
N ILE A 133 -20.96 -12.87 23.73
CA ILE A 133 -22.16 -12.59 24.54
C ILE A 133 -23.41 -12.50 23.66
N LEU A 134 -23.34 -11.80 22.51
CA LEU A 134 -24.45 -11.68 21.56
C LEU A 134 -24.81 -13.01 20.88
N SER A 135 -23.84 -13.93 20.74
CA SER A 135 -24.06 -15.25 20.14
C SER A 135 -24.66 -16.28 21.11
N ASN A 136 -24.82 -15.93 22.40
CA ASN A 136 -25.38 -16.80 23.45
C ASN A 136 -26.77 -16.34 23.95
N ILE A 137 -27.45 -15.47 23.18
CA ILE A 137 -28.87 -15.08 23.35
C ILE A 137 -29.67 -15.63 22.16
#